data_AF-A0A0Q6YZB8-F1
#
_entry.id   AF-A0A0Q6YZB8-F1
#
_cell.length_a   1.000
_cell.length_b   1.000
_cell.length_c   1.000
_cell.angle_alpha   90.00
_cell.angle_beta   90.00
_cell.angle_gamma   90.00
#
_symmetry.space_group_name_H-M   'P 1'
#
loop_
_entity.id
_entity.type
_entity.pdbx_description
1 polymer ?
#
loop_
_entity_poly.entity_id
_entity_poly.type
_entity_poly.pdbx_seq_one_letter_code
_entity_poly.pdbx_strand_id
1 'polypeptide(L)' 'MANRPPQRFDAEVVDTLRKILDIAVEQIAEENRTPATKAKMAESIVRRAADGVTDAHMLVSIAVHEGETPAA' A
#
# COMPACT_ATOMS: atom_id res chain seq x y z
N MET A 1 -26.19 5.65 -0.65
CA MET A 1 -25.15 4.62 -0.62
C MET A 1 -24.56 4.53 -2.01
N ALA A 2 -23.32 4.99 -2.22
CA ALA A 2 -22.67 4.88 -3.53
C ALA A 2 -22.27 3.41 -3.76
N ASN A 3 -22.98 2.72 -4.65
CA ASN A 3 -22.63 1.39 -5.12
C ASN A 3 -21.41 1.52 -6.05
N ARG A 4 -20.22 1.73 -5.48
CA ARG A 4 -18.98 1.77 -6.27
C ARG A 4 -18.80 0.36 -6.84
N PRO A 5 -18.75 0.17 -8.16
CA PRO A 5 -18.47 -1.14 -8.72
C PRO A 5 -17.15 -1.64 -8.12
N PRO A 6 -16.99 -2.96 -7.85
CA PRO A 6 -15.73 -3.48 -7.35
C PRO A 6 -14.65 -3.04 -8.32
N GLN A 7 -13.71 -2.24 -7.82
CA GLN A 7 -12.59 -1.79 -8.62
C GLN A 7 -11.84 -3.07 -9.01
N ARG A 8 -11.94 -3.44 -10.29
CA ARG A 8 -11.24 -4.60 -10.80
C ARG A 8 -9.77 -4.22 -10.79
N PHE A 9 -9.03 -4.78 -9.83
CA PHE A 9 -7.59 -4.74 -9.85
C PHE A 9 -7.14 -5.70 -10.96
N ASP A 10 -7.01 -5.18 -12.18
CA ASP A 10 -6.39 -5.94 -13.27
C ASP A 10 -4.93 -6.26 -12.92
N ALA A 11 -4.37 -7.27 -13.58
CA ALA A 11 -3.02 -7.76 -13.28
C ALA A 11 -1.95 -6.64 -13.32
N GLU A 12 -2.09 -5.69 -14.24
CA GLU A 12 -1.21 -4.52 -14.36
C GLU A 12 -1.32 -3.58 -13.15
N VAL A 13 -2.54 -3.39 -12.62
CA VAL A 13 -2.75 -2.57 -11.43
C VAL A 13 -2.14 -3.25 -10.22
N VAL A 14 -2.36 -4.57 -10.06
CA VAL A 14 -1.75 -5.34 -8.95
C VAL A 14 -0.23 -5.29 -9.02
N ASP A 15 0.37 -5.43 -10.21
CA ASP A 15 1.82 -5.32 -10.40
C ASP A 15 2.34 -3.93 -10.00
N THR A 16 1.60 -2.88 -10.34
CA THR A 16 1.92 -1.50 -9.96
C THR A 16 1.86 -1.30 -8.44
N LEU A 17 0.79 -1.77 -7.77
CA LEU A 17 0.67 -1.67 -6.31
C LEU A 17 1.74 -2.49 -5.59
N ARG A 18 2.15 -3.63 -6.16
CA ARG A 18 3.25 -4.43 -5.63
C ARG A 18 4.58 -3.69 -5.71
N LYS A 19 4.88 -3.04 -6.84
CA LYS A 19 6.08 -2.19 -6.99
C LYS A 19 6.08 -1.04 -5.99
N ILE A 20 4.94 -0.38 -5.80
CA ILE A 20 4.76 0.67 -4.80
C ILE A 20 5.06 0.15 -3.39
N LEU A 21 4.55 -1.04 -3.03
CA LEU A 21 4.82 -1.66 -1.75
C LEU A 21 6.31 -1.97 -1.56
N ASP A 22 6.97 -2.52 -2.57
CA ASP A 22 8.40 -2.85 -2.48
C ASP A 22 9.25 -1.59 -2.28
N ILE A 23 8.95 -0.50 -3.00
CA ILE A 23 9.61 0.82 -2.82
C ILE A 23 9.35 1.40 -1.42
N ALA A 24 8.14 1.24 -0.88
CA ALA A 24 7.82 1.73 0.45
C ALA A 24 8.56 0.95 1.55
N VAL A 25 8.69 -0.37 1.40
CA VAL A 25 9.41 -1.23 2.35
C VAL A 25 10.90 -0.88 2.41
N GLU A 26 11.50 -0.48 1.28
CA GLU A 26 12.90 -0.04 1.24
C GLU A 26 13.14 1.30 1.97
N GLN A 27 12.09 2.09 2.23
CA GLN A 27 12.20 3.39 2.89
C GLN A 27 11.96 3.36 4.39
N ILE A 28 11.42 2.28 4.95
CA ILE A 28 11.26 2.11 6.40
C ILE A 28 12.52 1.50 7.02
N ALA A 29 12.71 1.74 8.32
CA ALA A 29 13.81 1.15 9.10
C ALA A 29 13.78 -0.38 9.03
N GLU A 30 14.96 -1.01 8.95
CA GLU A 30 15.07 -2.47 8.78
C GLU A 30 14.39 -3.27 9.90
N GLU A 31 14.42 -2.76 11.12
CA GLU A 31 13.72 -3.33 12.29
C GLU A 31 12.21 -3.44 12.09
N ASN A 32 11.62 -2.53 11.30
CA ASN A 32 10.19 -2.47 11.03
C ASN A 32 9.78 -3.31 9.82
N ARG A 33 10.73 -3.85 9.02
CA ARG A 33 10.47 -4.63 7.79
C ARG A 33 10.00 -6.06 8.09
N THR A 34 9.03 -6.20 8.99
CA THR A 34 8.42 -7.49 9.32
C THR A 34 7.35 -7.87 8.30
N PRO A 35 7.02 -9.17 8.16
CA PRO A 35 5.89 -9.61 7.33
C PRO A 35 4.56 -8.94 7.72
N ALA A 36 4.35 -8.70 9.02
CA ALA A 36 3.15 -8.05 9.54
C ALA A 36 3.07 -6.58 9.12
N THR A 37 4.18 -5.84 9.24
CA THR A 37 4.25 -4.45 8.78
C THR A 37 4.05 -4.38 7.26
N LYS A 38 4.69 -5.26 6.49
CA LYS A 38 4.52 -5.31 5.01
C LYS A 38 3.06 -5.58 4.62
N ALA A 39 2.35 -6.44 5.34
CA ALA A 39 0.93 -6.70 5.11
C ALA A 39 0.05 -5.47 5.42
N LYS A 40 0.31 -4.77 6.54
CA LYS A 40 -0.38 -3.53 6.90
C LYS A 40 -0.18 -2.42 5.87
N MET A 41 1.04 -2.27 5.37
CA MET A 41 1.37 -1.34 4.28
C MET A 41 0.61 -1.69 3.00
N ALA A 42 0.60 -2.97 2.62
CA ALA A 42 -0.12 -3.46 1.44
C ALA A 42 -1.64 -3.19 1.54
N GLU A 43 -2.24 -3.47 2.70
CA GLU A 43 -3.66 -3.17 2.95
C GLU A 43 -3.95 -1.68 2.75
N SER A 44 -3.11 -0.82 3.32
CA SER A 44 -3.28 0.63 3.20
C SER A 44 -3.18 1.12 1.76
N ILE A 45 -2.22 0.62 0.99
CA ILE A 45 -2.09 0.91 -0.45
C ILE A 45 -3.37 0.51 -1.20
N VAL A 46 -3.85 -0.72 -1.01
CA VAL A 46 -5.03 -1.25 -1.72
C VAL A 46 -6.29 -0.48 -1.32
N ARG A 47 -6.47 -0.16 -0.04
CA ARG A 47 -7.62 0.61 0.44
C ARG A 47 -7.63 2.01 -0.19
N ARG A 48 -6.49 2.70 -0.23
CA ARG A 48 -6.39 4.04 -0.82
C ARG A 48 -6.60 4.02 -2.33
N ALA A 49 -6.06 3.01 -3.02
CA ALA A 49 -6.33 2.78 -4.43
C ALA A 49 -7.84 2.57 -4.69
N ALA A 50 -8.49 1.73 -3.87
CA ALA A 50 -9.94 1.51 -3.89
C ALA A 50 -10.75 2.79 -3.62
N ASP A 51 -10.20 3.72 -2.83
CA ASP A 51 -10.80 5.04 -2.58
C ASP A 51 -10.67 5.99 -3.77
N GLY A 52 -9.80 5.67 -4.74
CA GLY A 52 -9.55 6.43 -5.97
C GLY A 52 -8.21 7.16 -5.98
N VAL A 53 -7.32 6.89 -5.02
CA VAL A 53 -5.95 7.43 -5.01
C VAL A 53 -5.09 6.64 -5.98
N THR A 54 -4.70 7.26 -7.09
CA THR A 54 -3.88 6.61 -8.13
C THR A 54 -2.45 7.16 -8.18
N ASP A 55 -2.15 8.21 -7.41
CA ASP A 55 -0.81 8.81 -7.36
C ASP A 55 0.16 7.87 -6.63
N ALA A 56 1.18 7.41 -7.35
CA ALA A 56 2.15 6.45 -6.82
C ALA A 56 2.97 7.04 -5.65
N HIS A 57 3.37 8.31 -5.72
CA HIS A 57 4.13 8.96 -4.65
C HIS A 57 3.30 9.08 -3.37
N MET A 58 2.02 9.40 -3.49
CA MET A 58 1.08 9.45 -2.37
C MET A 58 0.90 8.07 -1.74
N LEU A 59 0.73 7.02 -2.56
CA LEU A 59 0.58 5.65 -2.06
C LEU A 59 1.85 5.16 -1.35
N VAL A 60 3.03 5.48 -1.88
CA VAL A 60 4.31 5.20 -1.22
C VAL A 60 4.39 5.94 0.12
N SER A 61 4.10 7.25 0.14
CA SER A 61 4.17 8.05 1.37
C SER A 61 3.24 7.53 2.46
N ILE A 62 2.01 7.14 2.11
CA ILE A 62 1.05 6.54 3.05
C ILE A 62 1.58 5.22 3.58
N ALA A 63 2.09 4.35 2.69
CA ALA A 63 2.64 3.06 3.10
C ALA A 63 3.85 3.21 4.03
N VAL A 64 4.77 4.12 3.73
CA VAL A 64 5.93 4.39 4.59
C VAL A 64 5.48 4.83 5.97
N HIS A 65 4.55 5.80 6.05
CA HIS A 65 4.03 6.27 7.33
C HIS A 65 3.38 5.14 8.15
N GLU A 66 2.63 4.26 7.49
CA GLU A 66 2.04 3.09 8.16
C GLU A 66 3.09 2.08 8.65
N GLY A 67 4.23 1.99 7.96
CA GLY A 67 5.36 1.13 8.28
C GLY A 67 6.39 1.72 9.24
N GLU A 68 6.28 3.01 9.60
CA GLU A 68 7.05 3.63 10.68
C GLU A 68 6.65 3.06 12.05
N THR A 69 5.39 2.62 12.17
CA THR A 69 4.89 1.94 13.37
C THR A 69 4.84 0.44 13.13
N PRO A 70 5.54 -0.38 13.94
CA PRO A 70 5.46 -1.82 13.83
C PRO A 70 4.02 -2.30 13.95
N ALA A 71 3.64 -3.27 13.13
CA ALA A 71 2.42 -4.02 13.39
C ALA A 71 2.66 -4.88 14.64
N ALA A 72 1.94 -4.57 15.72
CA ALA A 72 2.00 -5.30 16.99
C ALA A 72 1.39 -6.71 16.88
#